data_AF-X0BLJ2-F1
#
_entry.id   AF-X0BLJ2-F1
#
_cell.length_a   1.000
_cell.length_b   1.000
_cell.length_c   1.000
_cell.angle_alpha   90.00
_cell.angle_beta   90.00
_cell.angle_gamma   90.00
#
_symmetry.space_group_name_H-M   'P 1'
#
loop_
_entity.id
_entity.type
_entity.pdbx_description
1 polymer ?
#
loop_
_entity_poly.entity_id
_entity_poly.type
_entity_poly.pdbx_seq_one_letter_code
_entity_poly.pdbx_strand_id
1 'polypeptide(L)'
;MDDEDEESEEEDHNRNEDQSGKTNAMRNSGGGKFPPWIKEVLEFLFGLIMAFCTEEVMDGRPDSTLLVYYSGVLGFSADLTGFLPARSYTSNLAALIYIQRLLFLEYAVPTQDYPHLGISRRPRTNQLARLQNVRQEYLVLGSQSPFEELFSLLAFGRAIAGSETPAFLPKWSDDGQVVSYRDDIAVHMEQFRRLPKVLLARVEALCELLMYGWKPPCDLASVKDDMANTTHEFSFVSHPKNGLAEAYLELTLKACTSQADSLSRKGRWNQKAIFDYLKKEEALRENLAGLMLMTCGGQPRSPDLLSVRVRNHRTSERGLYIYNGYMIYVTRSHKAKRSTNREFVVARFFPSQVGRLMYIYLVYIRPFVDMLAREQLPNIDGCSPFFFRSRPESDSPHWSTERLTKIVRRFTRQV
;
A
#
# COMPACT_ATOMS: atom_id res chain seq x y z
N MET A 1 11.64 -6.23 -34.81
CA MET A 1 12.01 -7.63 -35.11
C MET A 1 13.31 -7.87 -34.36
N ASP A 2 13.28 -8.09 -33.05
CA ASP A 2 12.24 -8.74 -32.26
C ASP A 2 11.95 -7.95 -30.98
N ASP A 3 10.66 -7.79 -30.69
CA ASP A 3 10.13 -7.26 -29.45
C ASP A 3 10.19 -8.41 -28.42
N GLU A 4 11.18 -8.37 -27.53
CA GLU A 4 11.15 -9.18 -26.31
C GLU A 4 10.21 -8.50 -25.32
N ASP A 5 8.95 -8.93 -25.33
CA ASP A 5 7.96 -8.63 -24.31
C ASP A 5 8.43 -9.18 -22.95
N GLU A 6 9.16 -8.36 -22.19
CA GLU A 6 9.41 -8.58 -20.76
C GLU A 6 8.09 -8.38 -19.99
N GLU A 7 7.23 -9.41 -19.97
CA GLU A 7 6.04 -9.47 -19.14
C GLU A 7 6.43 -9.47 -17.64
N SER A 8 6.33 -8.29 -17.03
CA SER A 8 6.59 -8.12 -15.60
C SER A 8 5.41 -8.61 -14.74
N GLU A 9 5.74 -9.52 -13.83
CA GLU A 9 4.88 -10.32 -12.94
C GLU A 9 3.74 -9.56 -12.20
N GLU A 10 2.53 -10.13 -12.28
CA GLU A 10 1.46 -9.90 -11.31
C GLU A 10 1.63 -10.77 -10.06
N GLU A 11 2.62 -10.45 -9.21
CA GLU A 11 2.58 -10.94 -7.83
C GLU A 11 1.59 -10.09 -7.03
N ASP A 12 0.50 -10.73 -6.58
CA ASP A 12 -0.53 -10.16 -5.72
C ASP A 12 -0.02 -10.12 -4.27
N HIS A 13 0.97 -9.25 -4.04
CA HIS A 13 1.58 -9.03 -2.73
C HIS A 13 0.90 -7.89 -1.97
N ASN A 14 -0.38 -8.07 -1.65
CA ASN A 14 -1.12 -7.16 -0.78
C ASN A 14 -1.08 -7.56 0.72
N ARG A 15 -0.03 -8.27 1.16
CA ARG A 15 0.10 -8.77 2.55
C ARG A 15 1.22 -8.13 3.38
N ASN A 16 1.91 -7.09 2.89
CA ASN A 16 3.12 -6.57 3.56
C ASN A 16 3.06 -5.13 4.09
N GLU A 17 1.88 -4.51 4.25
CA GLU A 17 1.78 -3.19 4.90
C GLU A 17 1.48 -3.22 6.41
N ASP A 18 1.24 -4.38 7.03
CA ASP A 18 0.93 -4.48 8.47
C ASP A 18 2.08 -5.00 9.36
N GLN A 19 3.30 -5.20 8.82
CA GLN A 19 4.42 -5.72 9.62
C GLN A 19 5.13 -4.67 10.50
N SER A 20 4.92 -3.36 10.29
CA SER A 20 5.48 -2.36 11.22
C SER A 20 4.74 -2.33 12.57
N GLY A 21 3.47 -2.75 12.60
CA GLY A 21 2.69 -2.92 13.83
C GLY A 21 3.02 -4.21 14.59
N LYS A 22 3.37 -5.28 13.87
CA LYS A 22 3.71 -6.59 14.49
C LYS A 22 5.17 -6.68 14.97
N THR A 23 6.11 -5.97 14.34
CA THR A 23 7.50 -5.93 14.84
C THR A 23 7.61 -5.18 16.18
N ASN A 24 6.71 -4.24 16.47
CA ASN A 24 6.64 -3.58 17.78
C ASN A 24 5.99 -4.43 18.88
N ALA A 25 5.14 -5.41 18.55
CA ALA A 25 4.58 -6.33 19.54
C ALA A 25 5.64 -7.29 20.10
N MET A 26 6.69 -7.61 19.33
CA MET A 26 7.80 -8.47 19.80
C MET A 26 8.85 -7.69 20.59
N ARG A 27 8.95 -6.35 20.41
CA ARG A 27 9.90 -5.50 21.16
C ARG A 27 9.36 -5.01 22.49
N ASN A 28 8.04 -4.94 22.67
CA ASN A 28 7.41 -4.45 23.91
C ASN A 28 6.83 -5.54 24.82
N SER A 29 7.02 -6.82 24.52
CA SER A 29 6.84 -7.86 25.52
C SER A 29 8.10 -7.89 26.38
N GLY A 30 7.99 -7.34 27.59
CA GLY A 30 9.07 -7.23 28.56
C GLY A 30 9.85 -8.52 28.77
N GLY A 31 11.09 -8.35 29.26
CA GLY A 31 12.07 -9.40 29.56
C GLY A 31 11.59 -10.46 30.56
N GLY A 32 10.63 -11.28 30.17
CA GLY A 32 10.42 -12.59 30.73
C GLY A 32 11.56 -13.48 30.25
N LYS A 33 12.41 -13.91 31.17
CA LYS A 33 13.35 -15.00 30.93
C LYS A 33 12.51 -16.22 30.54
N PHE A 34 12.42 -16.54 29.25
CA PHE A 34 11.86 -17.82 28.80
C PHE A 34 12.55 -18.94 29.58
N PRO A 35 11.80 -19.93 30.09
CA PRO A 35 12.38 -21.10 30.73
C PRO A 35 13.51 -21.71 29.88
N PRO A 36 14.63 -22.14 30.48
CA PRO A 36 15.79 -22.66 29.74
C PRO A 36 15.45 -23.79 28.76
N TRP A 37 14.50 -24.66 29.11
CA TRP A 37 14.05 -25.77 28.26
C TRP A 37 13.42 -25.32 26.94
N ILE A 38 12.86 -24.10 26.85
CA ILE A 38 12.27 -23.61 25.59
C ILE A 38 13.35 -23.42 24.53
N LYS A 39 14.54 -22.96 24.92
CA LYS A 39 15.66 -22.79 23.98
C LYS A 39 16.10 -24.13 23.40
N GLU A 40 16.16 -25.14 24.25
CA GLU A 40 16.51 -26.51 23.88
C GLU A 40 15.46 -27.12 22.93
N VAL A 41 14.17 -26.95 23.22
CA VAL A 41 13.08 -27.40 22.32
C VAL A 41 13.16 -26.69 20.96
N LEU A 42 13.41 -25.37 20.94
CA LEU A 42 13.55 -24.62 19.69
C LEU A 42 14.78 -25.05 18.88
N GLU A 43 15.88 -25.37 19.55
CA GLU A 43 17.07 -25.93 18.92
C GLU A 43 16.79 -27.30 18.29
N PHE A 44 16.15 -28.23 19.01
CA PHE A 44 15.77 -29.52 18.44
C PHE A 44 14.76 -29.38 17.29
N LEU A 45 13.79 -28.48 17.41
CA LEU A 45 12.86 -28.19 16.33
C LEU A 45 13.59 -27.65 15.09
N PHE A 46 14.55 -26.74 15.27
CA PHE A 46 15.38 -26.25 14.18
C PHE A 46 16.16 -27.39 13.53
N GLY A 47 16.79 -28.26 14.33
CA GLY A 47 17.49 -29.45 13.82
C GLY A 47 16.60 -30.40 13.02
N LEU A 48 15.39 -30.67 13.52
CA LEU A 48 14.40 -31.50 12.81
C LEU A 48 13.99 -30.87 11.48
N ILE A 49 13.69 -29.57 11.46
CA ILE A 49 13.33 -28.85 10.24
C ILE A 49 14.50 -28.88 9.25
N MET A 50 15.73 -28.66 9.72
CA MET A 50 16.92 -28.73 8.87
C MET A 50 17.11 -30.13 8.30
N ALA A 51 16.86 -31.19 9.07
CA ALA A 51 16.90 -32.56 8.57
C ALA A 51 15.94 -32.79 7.39
N PHE A 52 14.75 -32.19 7.40
CA PHE A 52 13.84 -32.22 6.25
C PHE A 52 14.33 -31.37 5.07
N CYS A 53 15.05 -30.28 5.32
CA CYS A 53 15.58 -29.41 4.26
C CYS A 53 16.82 -30.02 3.58
N THR A 54 17.59 -30.83 4.30
CA THR A 54 18.82 -31.49 3.85
C THR A 54 18.65 -32.98 3.62
N GLU A 55 17.40 -33.45 3.52
CA GLU A 55 17.10 -34.87 3.28
C GLU A 55 17.67 -35.32 1.93
N GLU A 56 18.36 -36.46 1.93
CA GLU A 56 18.94 -37.01 0.69
C GLU A 56 17.84 -37.57 -0.21
N VAL A 57 17.97 -37.29 -1.51
CA VAL A 57 17.06 -37.81 -2.53
C VAL A 57 17.35 -39.30 -2.75
N MET A 58 16.34 -40.15 -2.57
CA MET A 58 16.45 -41.60 -2.72
C MET A 58 16.15 -42.00 -4.16
N ASP A 59 16.98 -42.88 -4.74
CA ASP A 59 16.84 -43.40 -6.10
C ASP A 59 16.69 -42.32 -7.20
N GLY A 60 17.22 -41.11 -6.95
CA GLY A 60 17.08 -39.96 -7.86
C GLY A 60 15.65 -39.44 -7.99
N ARG A 61 14.77 -39.75 -7.02
CA ARG A 61 13.36 -39.35 -7.01
C ARG A 61 13.12 -38.23 -5.98
N PRO A 62 13.00 -36.97 -6.40
CA PRO A 62 12.88 -35.85 -5.47
C PRO A 62 11.69 -35.94 -4.51
N ASP A 63 10.59 -36.56 -4.95
CA ASP A 63 9.38 -36.83 -4.16
C ASP A 63 9.57 -37.88 -3.06
N SER A 64 10.74 -38.53 -2.99
CA SER A 64 11.12 -39.36 -1.84
C SER A 64 11.33 -38.54 -0.57
N THR A 65 11.66 -37.24 -0.71
CA THR A 65 11.91 -36.36 0.43
C THR A 65 10.60 -35.85 1.01
N LEU A 66 10.50 -35.78 2.34
CA LEU A 66 9.27 -35.43 3.03
C LEU A 66 8.77 -34.04 2.64
N LEU A 67 9.68 -33.09 2.44
CA LEU A 67 9.32 -31.71 2.13
C LEU A 67 8.77 -31.56 0.71
N VAL A 68 9.35 -32.25 -0.28
CA VAL A 68 8.83 -32.27 -1.65
C VAL A 68 7.50 -33.03 -1.68
N TYR A 69 7.40 -34.18 -1.03
CA TYR A 69 6.15 -34.93 -0.92
C TYR A 69 5.03 -34.08 -0.31
N TYR A 70 5.29 -33.43 0.83
CA TYR A 70 4.33 -32.55 1.48
C TYR A 70 3.96 -31.35 0.60
N SER A 71 4.91 -30.81 -0.17
CA SER A 71 4.60 -29.76 -1.13
C SER A 71 3.59 -30.23 -2.17
N GLY A 72 3.60 -31.49 -2.60
CA GLY A 72 2.57 -32.07 -3.47
C GLY A 72 1.17 -32.04 -2.82
N VAL A 73 1.09 -32.30 -1.51
CA VAL A 73 -0.16 -32.20 -0.73
C VAL A 73 -0.71 -30.77 -0.72
N LEU A 74 0.16 -29.75 -0.72
CA LEU A 74 -0.24 -28.35 -0.85
C LEU A 74 -0.78 -27.99 -2.24
N GLY A 75 -0.73 -28.92 -3.20
CA GLY A 75 -1.34 -28.78 -4.52
C GLY A 75 -2.82 -29.15 -4.57
N PHE A 76 -3.41 -29.68 -3.49
CA PHE A 76 -4.84 -30.00 -3.45
C PHE A 76 -5.71 -28.80 -3.07
N SER A 77 -6.94 -28.76 -3.58
CA SER A 77 -7.96 -27.81 -3.14
C SER A 77 -8.36 -28.06 -1.68
N ALA A 78 -8.88 -27.04 -0.99
CA ALA A 78 -9.20 -27.14 0.44
C ALA A 78 -10.30 -28.17 0.77
N ASP A 79 -11.18 -28.45 -0.19
CA ASP A 79 -12.21 -29.49 -0.13
C ASP A 79 -11.73 -30.85 -0.63
N LEU A 80 -10.46 -30.97 -1.03
CA LEU A 80 -9.80 -32.19 -1.54
C LEU A 80 -10.49 -32.80 -2.78
N THR A 81 -11.26 -32.01 -3.52
CA THR A 81 -11.98 -32.47 -4.72
C THR A 81 -11.20 -32.27 -6.02
N GLY A 82 -10.10 -31.52 -5.99
CA GLY A 82 -9.26 -31.30 -7.16
C GLY A 82 -7.89 -30.72 -6.83
N PHE A 83 -7.17 -30.33 -7.88
CA PHE A 83 -5.87 -29.69 -7.81
C PHE A 83 -5.99 -28.17 -7.91
N LEU A 84 -5.08 -27.46 -7.25
CA LEU A 84 -4.93 -26.02 -7.37
C LEU A 84 -4.39 -25.65 -8.76
N PRO A 85 -4.84 -24.52 -9.34
CA PRO A 85 -4.20 -23.94 -10.52
C PRO A 85 -2.71 -23.65 -10.27
N ALA A 86 -1.90 -23.62 -11.33
CA ALA A 86 -0.46 -23.41 -11.20
C ALA A 86 -0.13 -22.09 -10.46
N ARG A 87 -0.89 -21.02 -10.72
CA ARG A 87 -0.75 -19.72 -10.02
C ARG A 87 -0.95 -19.82 -8.50
N SER A 88 -1.89 -20.65 -8.05
CA SER A 88 -2.15 -20.86 -6.63
C SER A 88 -1.12 -21.78 -5.99
N TYR A 89 -0.73 -22.85 -6.69
CA TYR A 89 0.25 -23.81 -6.19
C TYR A 89 1.66 -23.20 -6.04
N THR A 90 2.11 -22.44 -7.04
CA THR A 90 3.40 -21.73 -7.02
C THR A 90 3.53 -20.76 -5.84
N SER A 91 2.42 -20.20 -5.36
CA SER A 91 2.41 -19.37 -4.14
C SER A 91 2.82 -20.16 -2.89
N ASN A 92 2.38 -21.43 -2.78
CA ASN A 92 2.76 -22.32 -1.68
C ASN A 92 4.25 -22.71 -1.79
N LEU A 93 4.71 -23.05 -2.99
CA LEU A 93 6.13 -23.35 -3.24
C LEU A 93 7.04 -22.16 -2.89
N ALA A 94 6.67 -20.95 -3.32
CA ALA A 94 7.42 -19.74 -3.03
C ALA A 94 7.54 -19.48 -1.51
N ALA A 95 6.48 -19.77 -0.74
CA ALA A 95 6.53 -19.66 0.71
C ALA A 95 7.52 -20.66 1.34
N LEU A 96 7.48 -21.94 0.92
CA LEU A 96 8.43 -22.96 1.38
C LEU A 96 9.88 -22.62 1.03
N ILE A 97 10.13 -22.15 -0.20
CA ILE A 97 11.45 -21.70 -0.67
C ILE A 97 11.95 -20.52 0.16
N TYR A 98 11.09 -19.52 0.41
CA TYR A 98 11.45 -18.37 1.21
C TYR A 98 11.83 -18.75 2.64
N ILE A 99 11.04 -19.61 3.28
CA ILE A 99 11.32 -20.11 4.63
C ILE A 99 12.65 -20.88 4.65
N GLN A 100 12.88 -21.79 3.69
CA GLN A 100 14.14 -22.52 3.58
C GLN A 100 15.34 -21.58 3.40
N ARG A 101 15.24 -20.53 2.58
CA ARG A 101 16.33 -19.54 2.43
C ARG A 101 16.72 -18.91 3.77
N LEU A 102 15.75 -18.60 4.62
CA LEU A 102 16.01 -18.06 5.95
C LEU A 102 16.62 -19.11 6.88
N LEU A 103 16.12 -20.35 6.84
CA LEU A 103 16.64 -21.47 7.64
C LEU A 103 18.08 -21.82 7.25
N PHE A 104 18.38 -21.95 5.96
CA PHE A 104 19.73 -22.19 5.47
C PHE A 104 20.68 -21.01 5.77
N LEU A 105 20.18 -19.77 5.81
CA LEU A 105 20.99 -18.63 6.23
C LEU A 105 21.38 -18.75 7.71
N GLU A 106 20.43 -19.06 8.60
CA GLU A 106 20.73 -19.30 10.01
C GLU A 106 21.62 -20.55 10.17
N TYR A 107 21.36 -21.64 9.44
CA TYR A 107 22.19 -22.85 9.47
C TYR A 107 23.65 -22.58 9.06
N ALA A 108 23.86 -21.83 7.97
CA ALA A 108 25.18 -21.55 7.45
C ALA A 108 25.95 -20.53 8.30
N VAL A 109 25.28 -19.48 8.78
CA VAL A 109 25.89 -18.35 9.51
C VAL A 109 25.04 -17.94 10.73
N PRO A 110 24.92 -18.82 11.73
CA PRO A 110 23.97 -18.64 12.82
C PRO A 110 24.32 -17.46 13.72
N THR A 111 23.30 -16.82 14.25
CA THR A 111 23.46 -15.66 15.14
C THR A 111 23.94 -16.08 16.53
N GLN A 112 23.58 -17.30 16.96
CA GLN A 112 23.93 -17.92 18.24
C GLN A 112 24.50 -19.33 18.03
N ASP A 113 25.05 -19.94 19.07
CA ASP A 113 25.49 -21.34 19.01
C ASP A 113 24.29 -22.28 19.16
N TYR A 114 24.34 -23.43 18.49
CA TYR A 114 23.43 -24.57 18.68
C TYR A 114 24.26 -25.77 19.20
N PRO A 115 24.49 -25.88 20.53
CA PRO A 115 25.37 -26.88 21.12
C PRO A 115 24.93 -28.33 20.88
N HIS A 116 23.63 -28.63 20.91
CA HIS A 116 23.09 -29.97 20.73
C HIS A 116 23.17 -30.41 19.27
N LEU A 117 23.14 -29.46 18.33
CA LEU A 117 23.31 -29.71 16.90
C LEU A 117 24.78 -29.64 16.45
N GLY A 118 25.69 -29.24 17.34
CA GLY A 118 27.11 -29.04 17.01
C GLY A 118 27.37 -27.87 16.06
N ILE A 119 26.44 -26.92 15.91
CA ILE A 119 26.58 -25.79 14.98
C ILE A 119 27.10 -24.57 15.75
N SER A 120 28.33 -24.17 15.44
CA SER A 120 28.92 -22.96 16.03
C SER A 120 28.39 -21.69 15.39
N ARG A 121 28.23 -20.66 16.24
CA ARG A 121 27.91 -19.27 15.88
C ARG A 121 28.78 -18.77 14.73
N ARG A 122 28.22 -17.87 13.93
CA ARG A 122 28.93 -17.23 12.82
C ARG A 122 30.26 -16.60 13.28
N PRO A 123 31.38 -16.88 12.59
CA PRO A 123 32.66 -16.25 12.86
C PRO A 123 32.65 -14.76 12.50
N ARG A 124 33.60 -13.97 13.02
CA ARG A 124 33.73 -12.54 12.66
C ARG A 124 34.18 -12.33 11.20
N THR A 125 34.95 -13.26 10.66
CA THR A 125 35.45 -13.27 9.28
C THR A 125 35.02 -14.57 8.58
N ASN A 126 35.13 -14.67 7.25
CA ASN A 126 34.81 -15.89 6.47
C ASN A 126 33.35 -16.39 6.52
N GLN A 127 32.39 -15.53 6.88
CA GLN A 127 30.96 -15.87 6.84
C GLN A 127 30.49 -16.24 5.42
N LEU A 128 31.01 -15.55 4.40
CA LEU A 128 30.68 -15.84 3.00
C LEU A 128 31.13 -17.25 2.59
N ALA A 129 32.30 -17.71 3.05
CA ALA A 129 32.78 -19.04 2.73
C ALA A 129 31.88 -20.13 3.34
N ARG A 130 31.44 -19.96 4.61
CA ARG A 130 30.46 -20.87 5.23
C ARG A 130 29.14 -20.89 4.47
N LEU A 131 28.62 -19.73 4.09
CA LEU A 131 27.40 -19.62 3.29
C LEU A 131 27.55 -20.28 1.93
N GLN A 132 28.71 -20.12 1.28
CA GLN A 132 28.95 -20.65 -0.05
C GLN A 132 28.98 -22.18 -0.05
N ASN A 133 29.56 -22.81 0.98
CA ASN A 133 29.57 -24.27 1.11
C ASN A 133 28.13 -24.82 1.18
N VAL A 134 27.32 -24.31 2.12
CA VAL A 134 25.91 -24.71 2.26
C VAL A 134 25.12 -24.41 0.99
N ARG A 135 25.35 -23.25 0.36
CA ARG A 135 24.68 -22.88 -0.90
C ARG A 135 24.99 -23.88 -2.01
N GLN A 136 26.26 -24.24 -2.21
CA GLN A 136 26.68 -25.17 -3.25
C GLN A 136 26.14 -26.59 -3.01
N GLU A 137 25.98 -26.97 -1.75
CA GLU A 137 25.50 -28.30 -1.38
C GLU A 137 23.98 -28.44 -1.50
N TYR A 138 23.19 -27.39 -1.21
CA TYR A 138 21.73 -27.53 -1.12
C TYR A 138 20.91 -26.54 -1.94
N LEU A 139 21.46 -25.40 -2.39
CA LEU A 139 20.67 -24.27 -2.91
C LEU A 139 20.93 -23.94 -4.37
N VAL A 140 21.68 -24.77 -5.09
CA VAL A 140 22.04 -24.57 -6.50
C VAL A 140 21.38 -25.61 -7.38
N LEU A 141 21.13 -25.27 -8.64
CA LEU A 141 20.58 -26.22 -9.62
C LEU A 141 21.45 -27.47 -9.71
N GLY A 142 20.81 -28.64 -9.69
CA GLY A 142 21.49 -29.94 -9.70
C GLY A 142 22.04 -30.41 -8.34
N SER A 143 21.74 -29.72 -7.23
CA SER A 143 22.19 -30.15 -5.90
C SER A 143 21.49 -31.41 -5.37
N GLN A 144 20.45 -31.91 -6.07
CA GLN A 144 19.63 -33.05 -5.63
C GLN A 144 19.13 -32.88 -4.18
N SER A 145 18.58 -31.70 -3.88
CA SER A 145 18.05 -31.35 -2.57
C SER A 145 16.56 -31.04 -2.67
N PRO A 146 15.81 -31.14 -1.55
CA PRO A 146 14.41 -30.69 -1.51
C PRO A 146 14.25 -29.24 -1.99
N PHE A 147 15.19 -28.36 -1.66
CA PHE A 147 15.14 -26.96 -2.07
C PHE A 147 15.21 -26.80 -3.59
N GLU A 148 16.12 -27.53 -4.24
CA GLU A 148 16.35 -27.43 -5.68
C GLU A 148 15.13 -27.91 -6.47
N GLU A 149 14.54 -29.03 -6.05
CA GLU A 149 13.30 -29.54 -6.66
C GLU A 149 12.14 -28.55 -6.50
N LEU A 150 11.93 -28.02 -5.29
CA LEU A 150 10.87 -27.04 -5.06
C LEU A 150 11.05 -25.79 -5.93
N PHE A 151 12.31 -25.36 -6.12
CA PHE A 151 12.63 -24.24 -7.00
C PHE A 151 12.38 -24.58 -8.48
N SER A 152 12.73 -25.79 -8.91
CA SER A 152 12.43 -26.32 -10.26
C SER A 152 10.92 -26.36 -10.52
N LEU A 153 10.14 -26.92 -9.58
CA LEU A 153 8.68 -26.95 -9.63
C LEU A 153 8.07 -25.53 -9.65
N LEU A 154 8.64 -24.59 -8.90
CA LEU A 154 8.21 -23.19 -8.92
C LEU A 154 8.44 -22.57 -10.31
N ALA A 155 9.61 -22.78 -10.92
CA ALA A 155 9.94 -22.26 -12.24
C ALA A 155 9.02 -22.87 -13.32
N PHE A 156 8.81 -24.18 -13.28
CA PHE A 156 7.89 -24.89 -14.18
C PHE A 156 6.44 -24.41 -14.02
N GLY A 157 5.95 -24.34 -12.78
CA GLY A 157 4.61 -23.85 -12.47
C GLY A 157 4.40 -22.40 -12.87
N ARG A 158 5.43 -21.54 -12.77
CA ARG A 158 5.37 -20.15 -13.24
C ARG A 158 5.21 -20.07 -14.76
N ALA A 159 5.94 -20.90 -15.51
CA ALA A 159 5.78 -20.97 -16.97
C ALA A 159 4.35 -21.38 -17.36
N ILE A 160 3.76 -22.35 -16.65
CA ILE A 160 2.35 -22.74 -16.85
C ILE A 160 1.42 -21.58 -16.47
N ALA A 161 1.59 -20.98 -15.29
CA ALA A 161 0.73 -19.91 -14.79
C ALA A 161 0.71 -18.65 -15.67
N GLY A 162 1.77 -18.40 -16.45
CA GLY A 162 1.82 -17.34 -17.46
C GLY A 162 0.91 -17.62 -18.66
N SER A 163 0.70 -18.89 -19.01
CA SER A 163 -0.20 -19.32 -20.11
C SER A 163 -1.61 -19.70 -19.65
N GLU A 164 -1.83 -19.89 -18.33
CA GLU A 164 -3.15 -20.12 -17.76
C GLU A 164 -4.04 -18.87 -17.88
N THR A 165 -5.13 -18.98 -18.63
CA THR A 165 -6.20 -17.97 -18.63
C THR A 165 -6.74 -17.78 -17.20
N PRO A 166 -6.90 -16.55 -16.70
CA PRO A 166 -7.49 -16.33 -15.38
C PRO A 166 -8.86 -16.99 -15.26
N ALA A 167 -9.16 -17.59 -14.11
CA ALA A 167 -10.44 -18.27 -13.84
C ALA A 167 -11.66 -17.32 -13.83
N PHE A 168 -11.45 -16.01 -13.98
CA PHE A 168 -12.50 -15.02 -14.14
C PHE A 168 -12.55 -14.51 -15.58
N LEU A 169 -13.58 -14.91 -16.30
CA LEU A 169 -13.88 -14.37 -17.63
C LEU A 169 -15.07 -13.43 -17.50
N PRO A 170 -14.86 -12.11 -17.42
CA PRO A 170 -15.95 -11.17 -17.57
C PRO A 170 -16.52 -11.31 -18.99
N LYS A 171 -17.84 -11.42 -19.10
CA LYS A 171 -18.54 -11.45 -20.38
C LYS A 171 -19.08 -10.06 -20.66
N TRP A 172 -18.79 -9.56 -21.85
CA TRP A 172 -19.40 -8.33 -22.36
C TRP A 172 -20.68 -8.67 -23.12
N SER A 173 -21.71 -7.85 -22.96
CA SER A 173 -22.83 -7.86 -23.89
C SER A 173 -22.39 -7.38 -25.27
N ASP A 174 -23.09 -7.80 -26.33
CA ASP A 174 -22.75 -7.47 -27.73
C ASP A 174 -22.73 -5.95 -27.99
N ASP A 175 -23.51 -5.17 -27.23
CA ASP A 175 -23.57 -3.71 -27.29
C ASP A 175 -22.50 -2.99 -26.43
N GLY A 176 -21.67 -3.76 -25.72
CA GLY A 176 -20.65 -3.27 -24.80
C GLY A 176 -21.19 -2.49 -23.60
N GLN A 177 -22.49 -2.58 -23.29
CA GLN A 177 -23.10 -1.83 -22.18
C GLN A 177 -23.12 -2.57 -20.85
N VAL A 178 -22.88 -3.89 -20.84
CA VAL A 178 -22.92 -4.70 -19.62
C VAL A 178 -21.67 -5.55 -19.53
N VAL A 179 -21.01 -5.47 -18.38
CA VAL A 179 -19.98 -6.43 -17.96
C VAL A 179 -20.61 -7.36 -16.95
N SER A 180 -20.64 -8.65 -17.27
CA SER A 180 -21.13 -9.69 -16.38
C SER A 180 -20.00 -10.59 -15.91
N TYR A 181 -20.08 -11.03 -14.66
CA TYR A 181 -19.21 -12.04 -14.10
C TYR A 181 -20.09 -13.11 -13.50
N ARG A 182 -19.94 -14.35 -14.00
CA ARG A 182 -20.88 -15.45 -13.73
C ARG A 182 -22.33 -15.03 -14.04
N ASP A 183 -23.31 -15.74 -13.49
CA ASP A 183 -24.73 -15.47 -13.74
C ASP A 183 -25.34 -14.51 -12.70
N ASP A 184 -24.59 -14.10 -11.69
CA ASP A 184 -25.07 -13.33 -10.53
C ASP A 184 -24.59 -11.87 -10.48
N ILE A 185 -23.55 -11.49 -11.24
CA ILE A 185 -23.03 -10.12 -11.25
C ILE A 185 -23.14 -9.53 -12.64
N ALA A 186 -23.88 -8.42 -12.77
CA ALA A 186 -23.95 -7.60 -13.97
C ALA A 186 -23.76 -6.13 -13.61
N VAL A 187 -22.82 -5.46 -14.29
CA VAL A 187 -22.52 -4.04 -14.11
C VAL A 187 -22.81 -3.31 -15.41
N HIS A 188 -23.78 -2.41 -15.39
CA HIS A 188 -24.10 -1.58 -16.55
C HIS A 188 -23.11 -0.40 -16.64
N MET A 189 -22.68 -0.07 -17.86
CA MET A 189 -21.81 1.09 -18.11
C MET A 189 -22.46 2.41 -17.70
N GLU A 190 -23.79 2.49 -17.69
CA GLU A 190 -24.52 3.63 -17.10
C GLU A 190 -24.21 3.78 -15.61
N GLN A 191 -24.31 2.69 -14.83
CA GLN A 191 -24.00 2.68 -13.40
C GLN A 191 -22.54 3.04 -13.16
N PHE A 192 -21.63 2.47 -13.97
CA PHE A 192 -20.21 2.78 -13.91
C PHE A 192 -19.92 4.27 -14.12
N ARG A 193 -20.51 4.88 -15.17
CA ARG A 193 -20.35 6.32 -15.46
C ARG A 193 -21.07 7.22 -14.47
N ARG A 194 -22.13 6.74 -13.81
CA ARG A 194 -22.88 7.46 -12.78
C ARG A 194 -22.09 7.58 -11.48
N LEU A 195 -21.28 6.58 -11.13
CA LEU A 195 -20.51 6.55 -9.90
C LEU A 195 -19.64 7.81 -9.68
N PRO A 196 -18.73 8.21 -10.59
CA PRO A 196 -17.93 9.42 -10.39
C PRO A 196 -18.79 10.69 -10.36
N LYS A 197 -19.94 10.74 -11.06
CA LYS A 197 -20.86 11.89 -11.01
C LYS A 197 -21.50 12.04 -9.62
N VAL A 198 -21.90 10.93 -9.00
CA VAL A 198 -22.45 10.92 -7.64
C VAL A 198 -21.40 11.34 -6.62
N LEU A 199 -20.15 10.86 -6.76
CA LEU A 199 -19.05 11.28 -5.90
C LEU A 199 -18.75 12.77 -6.05
N LEU A 200 -18.75 13.28 -7.29
CA LEU A 200 -18.53 14.69 -7.58
C LEU A 200 -19.58 15.57 -6.90
N ALA A 201 -20.87 15.26 -7.05
CA ALA A 201 -21.95 15.99 -6.40
C ALA A 201 -21.83 15.99 -4.86
N ARG A 202 -21.36 14.88 -4.27
CA ARG A 202 -21.10 14.79 -2.82
C ARG A 202 -19.92 15.67 -2.40
N VAL A 203 -18.83 15.67 -3.16
CA VAL A 203 -17.67 16.53 -2.90
C VAL A 203 -18.09 18.00 -2.99
N GLU A 204 -18.88 18.38 -3.98
CA GLU A 204 -19.40 19.75 -4.11
C GLU A 204 -20.24 20.18 -2.90
N ALA A 205 -21.21 19.35 -2.51
CA ALA A 205 -22.05 19.62 -1.36
C ALA A 205 -21.25 19.70 -0.05
N LEU A 206 -20.30 18.78 0.15
CA LEU A 206 -19.42 18.80 1.32
C LEU A 206 -18.50 20.02 1.33
N CYS A 207 -17.93 20.40 0.19
CA CYS A 207 -17.15 21.63 0.05
C CYS A 207 -17.99 22.87 0.35
N GLU A 208 -19.22 22.96 -0.15
CA GLU A 208 -20.12 24.08 0.13
C GLU A 208 -20.42 24.21 1.64
N LEU A 209 -20.67 23.10 2.32
CA LEU A 209 -20.85 23.06 3.78
C LEU A 209 -19.57 23.45 4.53
N LEU A 210 -18.42 22.87 4.16
CA LEU A 210 -17.14 23.11 4.83
C LEU A 210 -16.60 24.54 4.60
N MET A 211 -17.03 25.19 3.51
CA MET A 211 -16.72 26.57 3.17
C MET A 211 -17.77 27.57 3.66
N TYR A 212 -18.81 27.15 4.38
CA TYR A 212 -19.90 28.02 4.83
C TYR A 212 -20.58 28.79 3.69
N GLY A 213 -20.74 28.14 2.53
CA GLY A 213 -21.29 28.75 1.31
C GLY A 213 -20.37 29.77 0.63
N TRP A 214 -19.19 30.04 1.17
CA TRP A 214 -18.24 30.97 0.59
C TRP A 214 -17.56 30.38 -0.66
N LYS A 215 -17.54 31.16 -1.75
CA LYS A 215 -16.97 30.76 -3.04
C LYS A 215 -15.82 31.71 -3.41
N PRO A 216 -14.60 31.45 -2.94
CA PRO A 216 -13.44 32.25 -3.34
C PRO A 216 -13.16 32.13 -4.85
N PRO A 217 -12.57 33.16 -5.47
CA PRO A 217 -12.09 33.06 -6.85
C PRO A 217 -11.03 31.96 -6.94
N CYS A 218 -11.12 31.15 -7.98
CA CYS A 218 -10.16 30.08 -8.27
C CYS A 218 -9.82 30.15 -9.75
N ASP A 219 -8.63 30.69 -10.04
CA ASP A 219 -8.04 30.69 -11.36
C ASP A 219 -6.74 29.90 -11.29
N LEU A 220 -6.80 28.61 -11.64
CA LEU A 220 -5.63 27.74 -11.60
C LEU A 220 -4.53 28.17 -12.59
N ALA A 221 -4.86 28.94 -13.63
CA ALA A 221 -3.88 29.38 -14.62
C ALA A 221 -2.94 30.47 -14.07
N SER A 222 -3.39 31.28 -13.11
CA SER A 222 -2.55 32.29 -12.44
C SER A 222 -1.71 31.72 -11.29
N VAL A 223 -2.09 30.57 -10.72
CA VAL A 223 -1.36 29.92 -9.62
C VAL A 223 0.03 29.49 -10.07
N LYS A 224 1.05 29.91 -9.33
CA LYS A 224 2.45 29.52 -9.57
C LYS A 224 2.82 28.30 -8.75
N ASP A 225 3.51 27.37 -9.38
CA ASP A 225 4.10 26.22 -8.71
C ASP A 225 5.48 25.94 -9.31
N ASP A 226 6.35 25.33 -8.51
CA ASP A 226 7.69 24.90 -8.91
C ASP A 226 7.84 23.42 -8.62
N MET A 227 7.68 22.60 -9.67
CA MET A 227 7.78 21.15 -9.57
C MET A 227 9.20 20.66 -9.25
N ALA A 228 10.24 21.48 -9.52
CA ALA A 228 11.63 21.14 -9.23
C ALA A 228 12.04 21.52 -7.79
N ASN A 229 11.23 22.33 -7.10
CA ASN A 229 11.50 22.71 -5.72
C ASN A 229 11.32 21.51 -4.78
N THR A 230 12.38 21.18 -4.06
CA THR A 230 12.46 20.10 -3.05
C THR A 230 12.58 20.63 -1.61
N THR A 231 12.48 21.95 -1.40
CA THR A 231 12.58 22.57 -0.08
C THR A 231 11.50 22.04 0.85
N HIS A 232 11.88 21.73 2.09
CA HIS A 232 10.96 21.24 3.13
C HIS A 232 9.77 22.19 3.32
N GLU A 233 8.57 21.64 3.55
CA GLU A 233 7.28 22.36 3.65
C GLU A 233 6.75 23.00 2.36
N PHE A 234 7.52 23.04 1.28
CA PHE A 234 7.09 23.72 0.06
C PHE A 234 5.93 23.01 -0.66
N SER A 235 4.99 23.82 -1.13
CA SER A 235 3.92 23.51 -2.09
C SER A 235 3.47 24.78 -2.81
N PHE A 236 2.57 24.69 -3.79
CA PHE A 236 1.98 25.88 -4.41
C PHE A 236 1.22 26.77 -3.39
N VAL A 237 0.72 26.21 -2.29
CA VAL A 237 0.03 26.98 -1.22
C VAL A 237 1.02 27.90 -0.49
N SER A 238 2.24 27.40 -0.24
CA SER A 238 3.30 28.18 0.41
C SER A 238 4.15 28.99 -0.59
N HIS A 239 3.84 28.94 -1.89
CA HIS A 239 4.60 29.65 -2.90
C HIS A 239 4.41 31.17 -2.72
N PRO A 240 5.48 31.96 -2.56
CA PRO A 240 5.38 33.37 -2.14
C PRO A 240 4.61 34.25 -3.14
N LYS A 241 4.69 33.94 -4.44
CA LYS A 241 3.95 34.68 -5.48
C LYS A 241 2.43 34.46 -5.48
N ASN A 242 1.91 33.49 -4.73
CA ASN A 242 0.47 33.19 -4.75
C ASN A 242 -0.30 33.87 -3.61
N GLY A 243 0.35 34.24 -2.51
CA GLY A 243 -0.33 34.83 -1.34
C GLY A 243 -1.36 33.91 -0.67
N LEU A 244 -1.21 32.57 -0.80
CA LEU A 244 -2.21 31.60 -0.34
C LEU A 244 -1.98 31.06 1.08
N ALA A 245 -0.80 31.31 1.67
CA ALA A 245 -0.41 30.73 2.96
C ALA A 245 -1.40 31.05 4.10
N GLU A 246 -1.98 32.24 4.09
CA GLU A 246 -2.92 32.74 5.11
C GLU A 246 -4.37 32.80 4.61
N ALA A 247 -4.64 32.37 3.37
CA ALA A 247 -5.96 32.49 2.76
C ALA A 247 -7.06 31.73 3.54
N TYR A 248 -6.69 30.68 4.28
CA TYR A 248 -7.60 29.95 5.15
C TYR A 248 -8.14 30.76 6.35
N LEU A 249 -7.50 31.87 6.73
CA LEU A 249 -7.98 32.72 7.83
C LEU A 249 -9.35 33.34 7.52
N GLU A 250 -9.65 33.60 6.25
CA GLU A 250 -11.00 34.01 5.82
C GLU A 250 -12.04 32.92 6.13
N LEU A 251 -11.69 31.65 5.91
CA LEU A 251 -12.55 30.53 6.28
C LEU A 251 -12.75 30.45 7.80
N THR A 252 -11.69 30.69 8.58
CA THR A 252 -11.80 30.78 10.05
C THR A 252 -12.79 31.86 10.48
N LEU A 253 -12.72 33.06 9.88
CA LEU A 253 -13.66 34.15 10.17
C LEU A 253 -15.10 33.75 9.88
N LYS A 254 -15.37 33.11 8.73
CA LYS A 254 -16.71 32.61 8.40
C LYS A 254 -17.18 31.53 9.38
N ALA A 255 -16.30 30.60 9.74
CA ALA A 255 -16.61 29.52 10.67
C ALA A 255 -16.95 30.04 12.08
N CYS A 256 -16.35 31.15 12.51
CA CYS A 256 -16.63 31.79 13.80
C CYS A 256 -17.87 32.69 13.78
N THR A 257 -18.23 33.26 12.62
CA THR A 257 -19.33 34.24 12.49
C THR A 257 -20.64 33.64 11.96
N SER A 258 -20.63 32.38 11.52
CA SER A 258 -21.82 31.67 11.02
C SER A 258 -22.96 31.65 12.06
N GLN A 259 -24.16 32.06 11.67
CA GLN A 259 -25.30 32.13 12.60
C GLN A 259 -25.86 30.75 12.98
N ALA A 260 -25.86 29.80 12.05
CA ALA A 260 -26.42 28.45 12.26
C ALA A 260 -25.40 27.50 12.91
N ASP A 261 -24.18 27.46 12.36
CA ASP A 261 -23.19 26.41 12.63
C ASP A 261 -21.82 26.97 13.05
N SER A 262 -21.82 28.02 13.89
CA SER A 262 -20.54 28.58 14.37
C SER A 262 -19.71 27.57 15.16
N LEU A 263 -18.42 27.50 14.82
CA LEU A 263 -17.43 26.74 15.57
C LEU A 263 -16.98 27.44 16.85
N SER A 264 -17.31 28.71 17.05
CA SER A 264 -16.97 29.47 18.25
C SER A 264 -18.19 30.17 18.86
N ARG A 265 -18.39 30.01 20.16
CA ARG A 265 -19.46 30.70 20.90
C ARG A 265 -18.87 31.45 22.08
N LYS A 266 -19.12 32.76 22.14
CA LYS A 266 -18.62 33.66 23.21
C LYS A 266 -17.10 33.55 23.44
N GLY A 267 -16.33 33.45 22.35
CA GLY A 267 -14.86 33.35 22.41
C GLY A 267 -14.34 31.98 22.84
N ARG A 268 -15.17 30.92 22.85
CA ARG A 268 -14.76 29.54 23.15
C ARG A 268 -15.12 28.61 22.01
N TRP A 269 -14.21 27.69 21.68
CA TRP A 269 -14.43 26.63 20.71
C TRP A 269 -15.60 25.72 21.10
N ASN A 270 -16.51 25.49 20.15
CA ASN A 270 -17.59 24.53 20.28
C ASN A 270 -17.11 23.15 19.83
N GLN A 271 -16.71 22.32 20.79
CA GLN A 271 -16.11 21.02 20.54
C GLN A 271 -16.99 20.08 19.70
N LYS A 272 -18.30 20.10 19.92
CA LYS A 272 -19.24 19.29 19.13
C LYS A 272 -19.26 19.74 17.67
N ALA A 273 -19.32 21.05 17.43
CA ALA A 273 -19.34 21.59 16.08
C ALA A 273 -18.02 21.34 15.34
N ILE A 274 -16.87 21.42 16.04
CA ILE A 274 -15.56 21.07 15.49
C ILE A 274 -15.53 19.60 15.11
N PHE A 275 -15.97 18.70 15.99
CA PHE A 275 -16.03 17.27 15.70
C PHE A 275 -16.92 16.97 14.48
N ASP A 276 -18.08 17.63 14.38
CA ASP A 276 -18.98 17.50 13.24
C ASP A 276 -18.40 18.09 11.94
N TYR A 277 -17.53 19.11 12.04
CA TYR A 277 -16.78 19.67 10.91
C TYR A 277 -15.70 18.68 10.43
N LEU A 278 -14.91 18.13 11.35
CA LEU A 278 -13.87 17.14 11.06
C LEU A 278 -14.44 15.86 10.43
N LYS A 279 -15.64 15.42 10.84
CA LYS A 279 -16.35 14.31 10.18
C LYS A 279 -16.72 14.62 8.73
N LYS A 280 -17.17 15.84 8.45
CA LYS A 280 -17.48 16.26 7.07
C LYS A 280 -16.21 16.34 6.23
N GLU A 281 -15.10 16.79 6.80
CA GLU A 281 -13.79 16.80 6.15
C GLU A 281 -13.29 15.39 5.84
N GLU A 282 -13.44 14.46 6.77
CA GLU A 282 -13.07 13.05 6.54
C GLU A 282 -13.91 12.46 5.42
N ALA A 283 -15.23 12.68 5.44
CA ALA A 283 -16.12 12.28 4.34
C ALA A 283 -15.72 12.92 3.00
N LEU A 284 -15.31 14.19 3.00
CA LEU A 284 -14.84 14.88 1.80
C LEU A 284 -13.60 14.18 1.23
N ARG A 285 -12.59 13.89 2.08
CA ARG A 285 -11.39 13.15 1.67
C ARG A 285 -11.71 11.75 1.14
N GLU A 286 -12.67 11.05 1.74
CA GLU A 286 -13.08 9.73 1.26
C GLU A 286 -13.67 9.80 -0.15
N ASN A 287 -14.53 10.79 -0.44
CA ASN A 287 -15.08 10.98 -1.79
C ASN A 287 -14.00 11.47 -2.79
N LEU A 288 -13.07 12.34 -2.36
CA LEU A 288 -11.93 12.74 -3.17
C LEU A 288 -11.01 11.56 -3.51
N ALA A 289 -10.85 10.58 -2.60
CA ALA A 289 -10.10 9.36 -2.89
C ALA A 289 -10.73 8.58 -4.06
N GLY A 290 -12.06 8.45 -4.06
CA GLY A 290 -12.79 7.82 -5.16
C GLY A 290 -12.66 8.57 -6.47
N LEU A 291 -12.77 9.91 -6.45
CA LEU A 291 -12.58 10.74 -7.64
C LEU A 291 -11.15 10.65 -8.19
N MET A 292 -10.12 10.70 -7.32
CA MET A 292 -8.72 10.56 -7.73
C MET A 292 -8.44 9.20 -8.37
N LEU A 293 -9.08 8.14 -7.87
CA LEU A 293 -8.95 6.78 -8.38
C LEU A 293 -9.61 6.62 -9.76
N MET A 294 -10.76 7.27 -9.99
CA MET A 294 -11.64 6.99 -11.13
C MET A 294 -11.58 8.01 -12.27
N THR A 295 -11.14 9.26 -12.00
CA THR A 295 -11.35 10.37 -12.96
C THR A 295 -10.08 11.03 -13.46
N CYS A 296 -8.91 10.69 -12.91
CA CYS A 296 -7.65 11.39 -13.21
C CYS A 296 -6.79 10.68 -14.26
N GLY A 297 -7.41 10.01 -15.23
CA GLY A 297 -6.74 9.15 -16.21
C GLY A 297 -6.54 7.73 -15.69
N GLY A 298 -5.35 7.15 -15.93
CA GLY A 298 -5.05 5.76 -15.56
C GLY A 298 -5.11 5.52 -14.04
N GLN A 299 -5.71 4.42 -13.61
CA GLN A 299 -5.89 4.11 -12.20
C GLN A 299 -4.53 3.92 -11.49
N PRO A 300 -4.21 4.68 -10.42
CA PRO A 300 -3.01 4.43 -9.62
C PRO A 300 -3.14 3.13 -8.83
N ARG A 301 -2.01 2.52 -8.44
CA ARG A 301 -2.05 1.49 -7.39
C ARG A 301 -2.47 2.16 -6.08
N SER A 302 -3.23 1.43 -5.27
CA SER A 302 -3.75 1.93 -4.00
C SER A 302 -2.66 2.50 -3.08
N PRO A 303 -1.50 1.84 -2.85
CA PRO A 303 -0.44 2.40 -2.00
C PRO A 303 0.12 3.73 -2.54
N ASP A 304 0.26 3.85 -3.86
CA ASP A 304 0.81 5.03 -4.51
C ASP A 304 -0.12 6.23 -4.37
N LEU A 305 -1.44 6.01 -4.51
CA LEU A 305 -2.45 7.03 -4.29
C LEU A 305 -2.47 7.50 -2.83
N LEU A 306 -2.46 6.56 -1.89
CA LEU A 306 -2.59 6.86 -0.46
C LEU A 306 -1.35 7.57 0.10
N SER A 307 -0.18 7.32 -0.47
CA SER A 307 1.09 7.95 -0.07
C SER A 307 1.31 9.37 -0.63
N VAL A 308 0.37 9.90 -1.43
CA VAL A 308 0.44 11.28 -1.95
C VAL A 308 0.54 12.30 -0.80
N ARG A 309 1.55 13.17 -0.89
CA ARG A 309 1.81 14.25 0.07
C ARG A 309 1.35 15.61 -0.47
N VAL A 310 0.86 16.47 0.41
CA VAL A 310 0.40 17.83 0.06
C VAL A 310 1.53 18.85 -0.04
N ARG A 311 2.67 18.55 0.59
CA ARG A 311 3.86 19.41 0.68
C ARG A 311 5.12 18.57 0.78
N ASN A 312 6.24 19.17 0.40
CA ASN A 312 7.54 18.52 0.43
C ASN A 312 7.93 18.12 1.85
N HIS A 313 8.49 16.92 1.98
CA HIS A 313 9.01 16.38 3.22
C HIS A 313 10.53 16.22 3.12
N ARG A 314 11.22 16.06 4.26
CA ARG A 314 12.69 15.95 4.32
C ARG A 314 13.24 14.77 3.51
N THR A 315 12.43 13.74 3.32
CA THR A 315 12.83 12.46 2.72
C THR A 315 12.10 12.15 1.42
N SER A 316 11.12 12.97 1.02
CA SER A 316 10.30 12.74 -0.16
C SER A 316 9.59 14.01 -0.58
N GLU A 317 9.42 14.18 -1.88
CA GLU A 317 8.70 15.31 -2.45
C GLU A 317 7.18 15.18 -2.28
N ARG A 318 6.46 16.28 -2.49
CA ARG A 318 5.00 16.27 -2.57
C ARG A 318 4.51 15.47 -3.77
N GLY A 319 3.22 15.13 -3.77
CA GLY A 319 2.57 14.46 -4.90
C GLY A 319 1.52 15.31 -5.60
N LEU A 320 1.22 16.52 -5.13
CA LEU A 320 0.19 17.40 -5.69
C LEU A 320 0.81 18.70 -6.23
N TYR A 321 0.45 19.08 -7.44
CA TYR A 321 1.06 20.19 -8.16
C TYR A 321 0.05 20.96 -9.02
N ILE A 322 0.39 22.21 -9.35
CA ILE A 322 -0.24 22.95 -10.45
C ILE A 322 0.67 22.91 -11.67
N TYR A 323 0.14 22.45 -12.80
CA TYR A 323 0.84 22.40 -14.08
C TYR A 323 -0.02 23.00 -15.18
N ASN A 324 0.43 24.13 -15.74
CA ASN A 324 -0.20 24.80 -16.87
C ASN A 324 -1.72 25.02 -16.72
N GLY A 325 -2.16 25.47 -15.54
CA GLY A 325 -3.58 25.68 -15.23
C GLY A 325 -4.36 24.44 -14.80
N TYR A 326 -3.72 23.27 -14.73
CA TYR A 326 -4.32 22.04 -14.23
C TYR A 326 -3.78 21.69 -12.84
N MET A 327 -4.68 21.26 -11.95
CA MET A 327 -4.25 20.47 -10.81
C MET A 327 -3.83 19.09 -11.32
N ILE A 328 -2.70 18.60 -10.85
CA ILE A 328 -2.21 17.25 -11.14
C ILE A 328 -1.77 16.57 -9.86
N TYR A 329 -1.76 15.24 -9.86
CA TYR A 329 -0.98 14.48 -8.89
C TYR A 329 0.01 13.56 -9.58
N VAL A 330 1.19 13.44 -9.00
CA VAL A 330 2.30 12.65 -9.52
C VAL A 330 2.60 11.55 -8.52
N THR A 331 2.60 10.30 -9.01
CA THR A 331 3.03 9.14 -8.22
C THR A 331 4.32 8.60 -8.80
N ARG A 332 5.24 8.19 -7.91
CA ARG A 332 6.46 7.47 -8.27
C ARG A 332 6.27 6.03 -7.87
N SER A 333 6.06 5.12 -8.82
CA SER A 333 5.90 3.71 -8.47
C SER A 333 6.33 2.76 -9.57
N HIS A 334 6.99 1.68 -9.15
CA HIS A 334 7.15 0.49 -9.98
C HIS A 334 7.34 -0.74 -9.10
N LYS A 335 6.62 -1.85 -9.39
CA LYS A 335 6.78 -3.15 -8.69
C LYS A 335 8.22 -3.64 -8.82
N ALA A 336 8.84 -3.44 -9.99
CA ALA A 336 10.23 -3.80 -10.22
C ALA A 336 11.23 -2.77 -9.68
N LYS A 337 10.84 -1.73 -8.92
CA LYS A 337 11.82 -0.81 -8.31
C LYS A 337 12.81 -1.57 -7.42
N ARG A 338 12.34 -2.60 -6.70
CA ARG A 338 13.21 -3.46 -5.87
C ARG A 338 14.23 -4.26 -6.70
N SER A 339 13.90 -4.66 -7.92
CA SER A 339 14.77 -5.50 -8.76
C SER A 339 15.61 -4.69 -9.76
N THR A 340 15.08 -3.58 -10.28
CA THR A 340 15.68 -2.78 -11.36
C THR A 340 16.27 -1.44 -10.90
N ASN A 341 15.96 -1.01 -9.67
CA ASN A 341 16.27 0.33 -9.15
C ASN A 341 15.78 1.49 -10.04
N ARG A 342 14.81 1.25 -10.92
CA ARG A 342 14.18 2.26 -11.78
C ARG A 342 12.84 2.71 -11.19
N GLU A 343 12.61 4.02 -11.18
CA GLU A 343 11.33 4.62 -10.82
C GLU A 343 10.57 5.04 -12.08
N PHE A 344 9.28 4.68 -12.15
CA PHE A 344 8.39 5.22 -13.17
C PHE A 344 7.55 6.33 -12.56
N VAL A 345 7.49 7.47 -13.25
CA VAL A 345 6.80 8.67 -12.78
C VAL A 345 5.55 8.85 -13.63
N VAL A 346 4.39 8.85 -12.99
CA VAL A 346 3.10 9.02 -13.67
C VAL A 346 2.42 10.28 -13.17
N ALA A 347 2.28 11.25 -14.06
CA ALA A 347 1.45 12.44 -13.83
C ALA A 347 0.00 12.15 -14.22
N ARG A 348 -0.93 12.50 -13.34
CA ARG A 348 -2.37 12.32 -13.51
C ARG A 348 -3.09 13.63 -13.39
N PHE A 349 -3.85 13.98 -14.41
CA PHE A 349 -4.55 15.25 -14.52
C PHE A 349 -5.95 15.13 -13.94
N PHE A 350 -6.30 16.05 -13.05
CA PHE A 350 -7.67 16.14 -12.57
C PHE A 350 -8.58 16.73 -13.64
N PRO A 351 -9.83 16.24 -13.79
CA PRO A 351 -10.85 16.99 -14.50
C PRO A 351 -11.00 18.39 -13.88
N SER A 352 -11.26 19.41 -14.69
CA SER A 352 -11.26 20.83 -14.27
C SER A 352 -12.07 21.09 -13.00
N GLN A 353 -13.28 20.54 -12.91
CA GLN A 353 -14.17 20.67 -11.75
C GLN A 353 -13.59 20.02 -10.49
N VAL A 354 -13.01 18.82 -10.62
CA VAL A 354 -12.35 18.12 -9.50
C VAL A 354 -11.07 18.87 -9.07
N GLY A 355 -10.30 19.38 -10.04
CA GLY A 355 -9.11 20.19 -9.77
C GLY A 355 -9.42 21.46 -8.98
N ARG A 356 -10.52 22.14 -9.29
CA ARG A 356 -11.01 23.30 -8.51
C ARG A 356 -11.41 22.91 -7.09
N LEU A 357 -12.11 21.80 -6.90
CA LEU A 357 -12.49 21.31 -5.56
C LEU A 357 -11.25 20.91 -4.75
N MET A 358 -10.27 20.28 -5.40
CA MET A 358 -8.98 19.94 -4.79
C MET A 358 -8.21 21.20 -4.37
N TYR A 359 -8.21 22.25 -5.21
CA TYR A 359 -7.62 23.54 -4.86
C TYR A 359 -8.29 24.15 -3.62
N ILE A 360 -9.63 24.19 -3.58
CA ILE A 360 -10.37 24.70 -2.41
C ILE A 360 -10.00 23.93 -1.15
N TYR A 361 -9.93 22.60 -1.26
CA TYR A 361 -9.51 21.76 -0.14
C TYR A 361 -8.10 22.09 0.34
N LEU A 362 -7.11 22.15 -0.56
CA LEU A 362 -5.70 22.34 -0.20
C LEU A 362 -5.39 23.75 0.32
N VAL A 363 -6.08 24.78 -0.19
CA VAL A 363 -5.83 26.18 0.15
C VAL A 363 -6.58 26.61 1.42
N TYR A 364 -7.84 26.18 1.57
CA TYR A 364 -8.71 26.70 2.63
C TYR A 364 -9.02 25.63 3.68
N ILE A 365 -9.58 24.50 3.28
CA ILE A 365 -10.11 23.49 4.22
C ILE A 365 -8.98 22.82 4.99
N ARG A 366 -7.93 22.34 4.29
CA ARG A 366 -6.82 21.61 4.91
C ARG A 366 -6.04 22.48 5.92
N PRO A 367 -5.59 23.71 5.59
CA PRO A 367 -4.88 24.54 6.56
C PRO A 367 -5.76 24.94 7.75
N PHE A 368 -7.06 25.15 7.52
CA PHE A 368 -8.02 25.41 8.59
C PHE A 368 -8.16 24.21 9.53
N VAL A 369 -8.26 23.00 9.00
CA VAL A 369 -8.31 21.76 9.78
C VAL A 369 -7.01 21.53 10.55
N ASP A 370 -5.86 21.84 9.94
CA ASP A 370 -4.56 21.78 10.61
C ASP A 370 -4.46 22.78 11.77
N MET A 371 -5.03 23.97 11.60
CA MET A 371 -5.16 24.96 12.69
C MET A 371 -6.05 24.43 13.82
N LEU A 372 -7.24 23.90 13.50
CA LEU A 372 -8.11 23.30 14.51
C LEU A 372 -7.43 22.15 15.24
N ALA A 373 -6.66 21.31 14.55
CA ALA A 373 -5.92 20.22 15.19
C ALA A 373 -4.87 20.74 16.19
N ARG A 374 -4.13 21.80 15.86
CA ARG A 374 -3.16 22.44 16.78
C ARG A 374 -3.82 23.03 18.01
N GLU A 375 -5.01 23.62 17.85
CA GLU A 375 -5.80 24.15 18.96
C GLU A 375 -6.33 23.06 19.90
N GLN A 376 -6.69 21.89 19.35
CA GLN A 376 -7.22 20.77 20.13
C GLN A 376 -6.13 19.89 20.77
N LEU A 377 -4.94 19.85 20.18
CA LEU A 377 -3.83 19.01 20.58
C LEU A 377 -2.59 19.89 20.84
N PRO A 378 -2.43 20.43 22.06
CA PRO A 378 -1.42 21.46 22.36
C PRO A 378 0.04 20.99 22.23
N ASN A 379 0.29 19.68 22.09
CA ASN A 379 1.62 19.09 22.02
C ASN A 379 1.96 18.52 20.63
N ILE A 380 1.26 18.91 19.55
CA ILE A 380 1.61 18.47 18.20
C ILE A 380 2.68 19.37 17.58
N ASP A 381 3.81 18.80 17.21
CA ASP A 381 4.93 19.52 16.56
C ASP A 381 4.66 19.85 15.07
N GLY A 382 3.54 19.35 14.53
CA GLY A 382 3.16 19.54 13.13
C GLY A 382 2.02 18.62 12.72
N CYS A 383 1.55 18.82 11.49
CA CYS A 383 0.49 18.02 10.90
C CYS A 383 1.02 17.09 9.82
N SER A 384 0.50 15.85 9.72
CA SER A 384 0.93 14.87 8.71
C SER A 384 0.95 15.48 7.30
N PRO A 385 2.02 15.28 6.51
CA PRO A 385 2.09 15.76 5.14
C PRO A 385 1.26 14.91 4.16
N PHE A 386 0.74 13.76 4.58
CA PHE A 386 -0.10 12.92 3.72
C PHE A 386 -1.46 13.57 3.47
N PHE A 387 -1.91 13.51 2.22
CA PHE A 387 -3.26 13.92 1.85
C PHE A 387 -4.28 13.02 2.56
N PHE A 388 -4.13 11.70 2.39
CA PHE A 388 -4.96 10.67 3.02
C PHE A 388 -4.42 10.24 4.39
N ARG A 389 -4.20 11.20 5.30
CA ARG A 389 -3.72 10.92 6.67
C ARG A 389 -4.78 10.25 7.54
N SER A 390 -4.35 9.33 8.41
CA SER A 390 -5.22 8.66 9.38
C SER A 390 -5.62 9.57 10.54
N ARG A 391 -4.70 10.42 11.00
CA ARG A 391 -4.84 11.35 12.13
C ARG A 391 -4.08 12.65 11.82
N PRO A 392 -4.33 13.77 12.53
CA PRO A 392 -3.68 15.04 12.21
C PRO A 392 -2.18 15.07 12.48
N GLU A 393 -1.67 14.33 13.48
CA GLU A 393 -0.30 14.37 13.98
C GLU A 393 0.76 14.11 12.89
N SER A 394 1.95 14.69 13.05
CA SER A 394 3.04 14.65 12.04
C SER A 394 3.50 13.23 11.67
N ASP A 395 3.53 12.32 12.64
CA ASP A 395 3.91 10.91 12.49
C ASP A 395 2.76 10.04 11.96
N SER A 396 1.56 10.62 11.74
CA SER A 396 0.41 9.86 11.31
C SER A 396 0.63 9.23 9.94
N PRO A 397 0.41 7.91 9.80
CA PRO A 397 0.52 7.23 8.53
C PRO A 397 -0.61 7.66 7.59
N HIS A 398 -0.40 7.44 6.30
CA HIS A 398 -1.51 7.45 5.34
C HIS A 398 -2.52 6.32 5.67
N TRP A 399 -3.69 6.38 5.06
CA TRP A 399 -4.68 5.32 5.16
C TRP A 399 -4.13 3.98 4.63
N SER A 400 -4.64 2.88 5.17
CA SER A 400 -4.35 1.54 4.66
C SER A 400 -5.13 1.26 3.37
N THR A 401 -4.62 0.35 2.55
CA THR A 401 -5.31 -0.15 1.35
C THR A 401 -6.65 -0.81 1.68
N GLU A 402 -6.77 -1.43 2.86
CA GLU A 402 -8.02 -2.00 3.36
C GLU A 402 -9.08 -0.91 3.58
N ARG A 403 -8.69 0.25 4.12
CA ARG A 403 -9.60 1.39 4.30
C ARG A 403 -10.12 1.89 2.95
N LEU A 404 -9.24 2.07 1.96
CA LEU A 404 -9.65 2.47 0.61
C LEU A 404 -10.61 1.45 -0.02
N THR A 405 -10.32 0.15 0.15
CA THR A 405 -11.21 -0.93 -0.32
C THR A 405 -12.60 -0.83 0.30
N LYS A 406 -12.70 -0.58 1.62
CA LYS A 406 -13.98 -0.38 2.31
C LYS A 406 -14.73 0.85 1.77
N ILE A 407 -14.02 1.95 1.52
CA ILE A 407 -14.59 3.18 0.95
C ILE A 407 -15.16 2.93 -0.44
N VAL A 408 -14.39 2.29 -1.34
CA VAL A 408 -14.83 1.99 -2.71
C VAL A 408 -16.04 1.05 -2.68
N ARG A 409 -16.00 -0.04 -1.88
CA ARG A 409 -17.15 -0.94 -1.70
C ARG A 409 -18.41 -0.22 -1.20
N ARG A 410 -18.26 0.76 -0.32
CA ARG A 410 -19.40 1.56 0.18
C ARG A 410 -19.97 2.43 -0.93
N PHE A 411 -19.14 3.04 -1.77
CA PHE A 411 -19.61 3.86 -2.89
C PHE A 411 -20.32 3.05 -3.96
N THR A 412 -19.77 1.88 -4.32
CA THR A 412 -20.35 1.00 -5.34
C THR A 412 -21.64 0.30 -4.90
N ARG A 413 -21.99 0.31 -3.61
CA ARG A 413 -23.29 -0.19 -3.11
C ARG A 413 -24.40 0.85 -3.12
N GLN A 414 -24.04 2.12 -3.29
CA GLN A 414 -24.96 3.26 -3.19
C GLN A 414 -25.36 3.82 -4.56
N VAL A 415 -24.75 3.31 -5.63
CA VAL A 415 -24.97 3.64 -7.04
C VAL A 415 -25.30 2.35 -7.75
#